data_AF-A0A6V8N2B5-F1
#
_entry.id   AF-A0A6V8N2B5-F1
#
_cell.length_a   1.000
_cell.length_b   1.000
_cell.length_c   1.000
_cell.angle_alpha   90.00
_cell.angle_beta   90.00
_cell.angle_gamma   90.00
#
_symmetry.space_group_name_H-M   'P 1'
#
loop_
_entity.id
_entity.type
_entity.pdbx_description
1 polymer ?
#
loop_
_entity_poly.entity_id
_entity_poly.type
_entity_poly.pdbx_seq_one_letter_code
_entity_poly.pdbx_strand_id
1 'polypeptide(L)'
;MRTARLLSVTAALGIWILPVWPASAEPGQPEPQRDECLLVARLDNADCSNHVDSIDNRITRLQREIAKGNQVYSAEELSYLKKELQQYQAMREYLDRNAPNGGY
;
A
#
# COMPACT_ATOMS: atom_id res chain seq x y z
N MET A 1 -33.96 -13.76 -62.68
CA MET A 1 -33.18 -15.01 -62.56
C MET A 1 -32.00 -14.78 -61.63
N ARG A 2 -31.88 -15.65 -60.63
CA ARG A 2 -30.68 -16.09 -59.89
C ARG A 2 -29.98 -15.13 -58.92
N THR A 3 -30.29 -15.36 -57.65
CA THR A 3 -29.48 -15.15 -56.47
C THR A 3 -28.32 -16.17 -56.34
N ALA A 4 -27.22 -15.70 -55.74
CA ALA A 4 -26.39 -16.31 -54.69
C ALA A 4 -25.27 -17.35 -54.95
N ARG A 5 -24.23 -17.18 -54.08
CA ARG A 5 -23.19 -18.07 -53.51
C ARG A 5 -21.84 -18.15 -54.26
N LEU A 6 -20.75 -17.54 -53.75
CA LEU A 6 -19.87 -17.83 -52.59
C LEU A 6 -18.85 -18.95 -52.82
N LEU A 7 -17.57 -18.60 -52.58
CA LEU A 7 -16.44 -19.35 -51.98
C LEU A 7 -15.14 -18.98 -52.72
N SER A 8 -14.16 -18.35 -52.05
CA SER A 8 -13.16 -19.11 -51.30
C SER A 8 -12.46 -18.26 -50.23
N VAL A 9 -12.35 -18.84 -49.05
CA VAL A 9 -11.57 -18.42 -47.89
C VAL A 9 -10.08 -18.57 -48.21
N THR A 10 -9.25 -17.56 -47.94
CA THR A 10 -7.85 -17.79 -47.57
C THR A 10 -7.57 -17.06 -46.26
N ALA A 11 -7.45 -17.87 -45.21
CA ALA A 11 -6.99 -17.47 -43.89
C ALA A 11 -5.50 -17.14 -43.97
N ALA A 12 -5.12 -15.90 -43.68
CA ALA A 12 -3.77 -15.57 -43.26
C ALA A 12 -3.84 -15.17 -41.78
N LEU A 13 -3.84 -16.19 -40.92
CA LEU A 13 -3.61 -16.04 -39.49
C LEU A 13 -2.16 -15.61 -39.28
N GLY A 14 -1.93 -14.30 -39.22
CA GLY A 14 -0.70 -13.68 -38.74
C GLY A 14 -0.98 -12.95 -37.43
N ILE A 15 -1.33 -13.69 -36.38
CA ILE A 15 -1.42 -13.11 -35.03
C ILE A 15 0.00 -12.93 -34.53
N TRP A 16 0.43 -11.67 -34.48
CA TRP A 16 1.66 -11.24 -33.86
C TRP A 16 1.64 -11.68 -32.40
N ILE A 17 2.54 -12.58 -32.03
CA ILE A 17 2.78 -12.94 -30.64
C ILE A 17 3.44 -11.72 -30.01
N LEU A 18 2.65 -10.88 -29.34
CA LEU A 18 3.20 -9.91 -28.42
C LEU A 18 3.96 -10.68 -27.33
N PRO A 19 5.16 -10.24 -26.91
CA PRO A 19 5.77 -10.80 -25.72
C PRO A 19 4.80 -10.58 -24.57
N VAL A 20 4.19 -11.67 -24.10
CA VAL A 20 3.51 -11.68 -22.80
C VAL A 20 4.62 -11.42 -21.80
N TRP A 21 4.76 -10.15 -21.40
CA TRP A 21 5.43 -9.81 -20.17
C TRP A 21 4.74 -10.65 -19.10
N PRO A 22 5.45 -11.43 -18.27
CA PRO A 22 4.82 -11.98 -17.09
C PRO A 22 4.43 -10.76 -16.24
N ALA A 23 3.18 -10.33 -16.38
CA ALA A 23 2.49 -9.78 -15.24
C ALA A 23 2.53 -10.91 -14.22
N SER A 24 3.40 -10.77 -13.22
CA SER A 24 3.40 -11.61 -12.02
C SER A 24 2.06 -11.40 -11.33
N ALA A 25 1.02 -12.01 -11.87
CA ALA A 25 -0.24 -12.23 -11.20
C ALA A 25 -0.09 -13.59 -10.51
N GLU A 26 0.45 -13.54 -9.29
CA GLU A 26 0.39 -14.67 -8.38
C GLU A 26 -1.10 -14.97 -8.09
N PRO A 27 -1.57 -16.21 -8.27
CA PRO A 27 -2.94 -16.58 -7.95
C PRO A 27 -3.00 -16.93 -6.46
N GLY A 28 -3.41 -15.97 -5.61
CA GLY A 28 -3.50 -16.26 -4.19
C GLY A 28 -4.04 -15.12 -3.32
N GLN A 29 -5.37 -15.05 -3.23
CA GLN A 29 -6.11 -14.56 -2.04
C GLN A 29 -6.10 -13.03 -1.79
N PRO A 30 -7.12 -12.52 -1.07
CA PRO A 30 -7.62 -11.15 -1.22
C PRO A 30 -6.70 -10.15 -0.51
N GLU A 31 -6.69 -8.89 -0.94
CA GLU A 31 -6.04 -7.80 -0.19
C GLU A 31 -7.03 -7.08 0.76
N PRO A 32 -7.28 -7.62 1.97
CA PRO A 32 -7.60 -6.83 3.16
C PRO A 32 -6.47 -6.88 4.20
N GLN A 33 -5.28 -7.39 3.84
CA GLN A 33 -4.18 -7.61 4.80
C GLN A 33 -3.38 -6.35 5.19
N ARG A 34 -3.47 -5.25 4.43
CA ARG A 34 -2.77 -4.00 4.79
C ARG A 34 -3.31 -3.38 6.08
N ASP A 35 -4.63 -3.45 6.27
CA ASP A 35 -5.28 -2.96 7.50
C ASP A 35 -5.02 -3.89 8.68
N GLU A 36 -4.93 -5.21 8.42
CA GLU A 36 -4.58 -6.20 9.43
C GLU A 36 -3.15 -5.99 9.95
N CYS A 37 -2.20 -5.64 9.08
CA CYS A 37 -0.83 -5.33 9.49
C CYS A 37 -0.71 -4.04 10.31
N LEU A 38 -1.60 -3.05 10.14
CA LEU A 38 -1.65 -1.86 11.01
C LEU A 38 -2.16 -2.20 12.41
N LEU A 39 -3.13 -3.11 12.49
CA LEU A 39 -3.65 -3.63 13.76
C LEU A 39 -2.66 -4.59 14.44
N VAL A 40 -1.88 -5.34 13.66
CA VAL A 40 -0.85 -6.28 14.13
C VAL A 40 0.47 -5.57 14.44
N ALA A 41 0.86 -4.48 13.76
CA ALA A 41 2.05 -3.70 14.13
C ALA A 41 1.95 -3.02 15.51
N ARG A 42 0.75 -3.03 16.12
CA ARG A 42 0.52 -2.72 17.53
C ARG A 42 1.13 -3.77 18.47
N LEU A 43 1.27 -5.00 18.00
CA LEU A 43 1.80 -6.15 18.72
C LEU A 43 3.02 -6.60 17.92
N ASP A 44 4.21 -6.18 18.34
CA ASP A 44 5.53 -6.44 17.76
C ASP A 44 5.92 -7.95 17.68
N ASN A 45 4.99 -8.81 17.27
CA ASN A 45 5.05 -10.27 17.30
C ASN A 45 4.00 -10.85 16.34
N ALA A 46 4.23 -10.73 15.03
CA ALA A 46 3.79 -11.68 14.01
C ALA A 46 4.26 -11.18 12.63
N ASP A 47 5.46 -11.59 12.22
CA ASP A 47 5.88 -11.70 10.81
C ASP A 47 5.53 -10.53 9.84
N CYS A 48 5.48 -9.28 10.30
CA CYS A 48 5.39 -8.10 9.43
C CYS A 48 6.77 -7.61 8.96
N SER A 49 7.73 -8.53 8.83
CA SER A 49 9.19 -8.29 8.78
C SER A 49 9.67 -7.41 7.62
N ASN A 50 8.84 -7.19 6.58
CA ASN A 50 9.27 -6.49 5.36
C ASN A 50 8.45 -5.23 5.00
N HIS A 51 7.36 -4.90 5.71
CA HIS A 51 6.39 -3.93 5.16
C HIS A 51 5.80 -2.89 6.11
N VAL A 52 6.10 -2.88 7.41
CA VAL A 52 5.49 -1.89 8.31
C VAL A 52 6.55 -1.07 9.05
N ASP A 53 6.61 0.23 8.74
CA ASP A 53 7.28 1.22 9.59
C ASP A 53 6.59 1.20 10.97
N SER A 54 7.35 0.97 12.05
CA SER A 54 6.80 1.08 13.41
C SER A 54 6.20 2.47 13.66
N ILE A 55 5.24 2.57 14.60
CA ILE A 55 4.62 3.86 14.96
C ILE A 55 5.68 4.89 15.36
N ASP A 56 6.72 4.47 16.09
CA ASP A 56 7.83 5.34 16.49
C ASP A 56 8.70 5.81 15.34
N ASN A 57 8.99 4.92 14.38
CA ASN A 57 9.69 5.30 13.16
C ASN A 57 8.87 6.31 12.34
N ARG A 58 7.55 6.12 12.28
CA ARG A 58 6.65 7.04 11.58
C ARG A 58 6.60 8.41 12.24
N ILE A 59 6.46 8.47 13.57
CA ILE A 59 6.52 9.71 14.35
C ILE A 59 7.84 10.45 14.10
N THR A 60 8.96 9.74 14.20
CA THR A 60 10.30 10.32 14.00
C THR A 60 10.48 10.87 12.59
N ARG A 61 9.98 10.16 11.57
CA ARG A 61 10.01 10.62 10.19
C ARG A 61 9.17 11.88 9.99
N LEU A 62 7.95 11.91 10.49
CA LEU A 62 7.06 13.07 10.40
C LEU A 62 7.67 14.30 11.07
N GLN A 63 8.29 14.14 12.25
CA GLN A 63 9.00 15.22 12.92
C GLN A 63 10.16 15.78 12.08
N ARG A 64 10.94 14.91 11.42
CA ARG A 64 12.01 15.32 10.50
C ARG A 64 11.48 16.08 9.29
N GLU A 65 10.37 15.63 8.71
CA GLU A 65 9.75 16.32 7.57
C GLU A 65 9.19 17.68 7.97
N ILE A 66 8.49 17.77 9.11
CA ILE A 66 7.99 19.05 9.64
C ILE A 66 9.14 20.02 9.94
N ALA A 67 10.28 19.52 10.41
CA ALA A 67 11.45 20.35 10.69
C ALA A 67 12.05 21.00 9.45
N LYS A 68 11.82 20.45 8.24
CA LYS A 68 12.22 21.10 6.98
C LYS A 68 11.41 22.38 6.72
N GLY A 69 10.23 22.51 7.31
CA GLY A 69 9.42 23.72 7.29
C GLY A 69 9.09 24.23 5.89
N ASN A 70 8.91 25.55 5.78
CA ASN A 70 8.49 26.20 4.53
C ASN A 70 9.56 26.19 3.42
N GLN A 71 10.76 25.68 3.70
CA GLN A 71 11.81 25.52 2.69
C GLN A 71 11.45 24.41 1.70
N VAL A 72 10.70 23.40 2.16
CA VAL A 72 10.37 22.20 1.36
C VAL A 72 8.87 22.04 1.16
N TYR A 73 8.07 22.47 2.13
CA TYR A 73 6.62 22.27 2.15
C TYR A 73 5.86 23.58 2.17
N SER A 74 4.67 23.60 1.58
CA SER A 74 3.70 24.68 1.77
C SER A 74 3.12 24.66 3.20
N ALA A 75 2.49 25.77 3.60
CA ALA A 75 1.80 25.86 4.89
C ALA A 75 0.68 24.82 5.03
N GLU A 76 0.00 24.50 3.93
CA GLU A 76 -1.04 23.49 3.87
C GLU A 76 -0.47 22.08 4.06
N GLU A 77 0.60 21.72 3.36
CA GLU A 77 1.28 20.43 3.52
C GLU A 77 1.84 20.25 4.95
N LEU A 78 2.43 21.29 5.52
CA LEU A 78 2.87 21.26 6.93
C LEU A 78 1.69 21.06 7.90
N SER A 79 0.52 21.60 7.59
CA SER A 79 -0.70 21.37 8.38
C SER A 79 -1.10 19.90 8.33
N TYR A 80 -1.07 19.29 7.15
CA TYR A 80 -1.33 17.86 6.97
C TYR A 80 -0.32 16.99 7.72
N LEU A 81 0.98 17.26 7.60
CA LEU A 81 2.03 16.52 8.30
C LEU A 81 1.87 16.61 9.83
N LYS A 82 1.51 17.79 10.36
CA LYS A 82 1.25 17.98 11.79
C LYS A 82 0.02 17.20 12.25
N LYS A 83 -1.05 17.20 11.46
CA LYS A 83 -2.26 16.44 11.77
C LYS A 83 -1.97 14.93 11.79
N GLU A 84 -1.20 14.45 10.82
CA GLU A 84 -0.77 13.05 10.78
C GLU A 84 0.10 12.70 11.99
N LEU A 85 1.06 13.56 12.36
CA LEU A 85 1.89 13.37 13.55
C LEU A 85 1.03 13.22 14.82
N GLN A 86 0.02 14.08 14.99
CA GLN A 86 -0.91 14.00 16.12
C GLN A 86 -1.67 12.68 16.17
N GLN A 87 -2.10 12.15 15.02
CA GLN A 87 -2.80 10.87 14.95
C GLN A 87 -1.90 9.70 15.40
N TYR A 88 -0.65 9.66 14.94
CA TYR A 88 0.29 8.61 15.36
C TYR A 88 0.68 8.73 16.82
N GLN A 89 0.83 9.94 17.36
CA GLN A 89 1.06 10.16 18.79
C GLN A 89 -0.13 9.68 19.64
N ALA A 90 -1.36 9.99 19.23
CA ALA A 90 -2.56 9.51 19.90
C ALA A 90 -2.69 7.98 19.82
N MET A 91 -2.33 7.39 18.67
CA MET A 91 -2.28 5.94 18.51
C MET A 91 -1.28 5.32 19.49
N ARG A 92 -0.05 5.84 19.54
CA ARG A 92 0.98 5.39 20.48
C ARG A 92 0.51 5.47 21.92
N GLU A 93 -0.04 6.61 22.34
CA GLU A 93 -0.57 6.78 23.70
C GLU A 93 -1.71 5.78 24.00
N TYR A 94 -2.58 5.51 23.02
CA TYR A 94 -3.59 4.47 23.15
C TYR A 94 -2.94 3.09 23.33
N LEU A 95 -1.88 2.76 22.57
CA LEU A 95 -1.18 1.50 22.75
C LEU A 95 -0.55 1.40 24.13
N ASP A 96 0.16 2.44 24.56
CA ASP A 96 0.87 2.47 25.84
C ASP A 96 -0.11 2.30 27.02
N ARG A 97 -1.28 2.93 26.94
CA ARG A 97 -2.33 2.79 27.98
C ARG A 97 -3.05 1.45 27.97
N ASN A 98 -3.14 0.80 26.82
CA ASN A 98 -3.86 -0.47 26.65
C ASN A 98 -2.90 -1.65 26.47
N ALA A 99 -1.59 -1.43 26.68
CA ALA A 99 -0.60 -2.48 26.64
C ALA A 99 -1.01 -3.52 27.69
N PRO A 100 -1.15 -4.81 27.32
CA PRO A 100 -1.42 -5.83 28.30
C PRO A 100 -0.33 -5.75 29.37
N ASN A 101 -0.72 -5.72 30.65
CA ASN A 101 0.21 -5.76 31.78
C ASN A 101 0.98 -7.09 31.74
N GLY A 102 2.01 -7.14 30.90
CA GLY A 102 2.93 -8.26 30.72
C GLY A 102 4.19 -7.94 31.49
N GLY A 103 4.11 -8.04 32.81
CA GLY A 103 5.30 -8.31 33.60
C GLY A 103 5.96 -9.57 33.03
N TYR A 104 7.17 -9.40 32.50
CA TYR A 104 8.17 -10.45 32.43
C TYR A 104 9.13 -10.25 33.60
#